data_AF-A0A1Q3PCP6-F1
#
_entry.id   AF-A0A1Q3PCP6-F1
#
_cell.length_a   1.000
_cell.length_b   1.000
_cell.length_c   1.000
_cell.angle_alpha   90.00
_cell.angle_beta   90.00
_cell.angle_gamma   90.00
#
_symmetry.space_group_name_H-M   'P 1'
#
loop_
_entity.id
_entity.type
_entity.pdbx_description
1 polymer ?
#
loop_
_entity_poly.entity_id
_entity_poly.type
_entity_poly.pdbx_seq_one_letter_code
_entity_poly.pdbx_strand_id
1 'polypeptide(L)'
;MTKTPIDRVIKPVSKLFQQEYTSGISLFLCVVAALIWVNSPWGKPYYHVWKISLSVGFNGSTFDRPLHVWINDGLMAIFIFVIGLELEREFMAGELSNVKKAALPMVATLGGMLVPAAIYFAFNAGTESAGGWGIPMATDIAFVLGLLSLSGRYIPSFVKIFLSALAVADDVGAVLVIALFYTAHIKFGYLAIGAGLLVLLVGGSLIGMCRSPFLPADRHCGMGVFTILRRSRDHYTRAFCICYPGPD
;
A
#
# COMPACT_ATOMS: atom_id res chain seq x y z
N MET A 1 -21.87 22.93 -16.84
CA MET A 1 -20.52 22.52 -17.31
C MET A 1 -20.68 21.43 -18.35
N THR A 2 -20.33 21.73 -19.59
CA THR A 2 -20.43 20.84 -20.75
C THR A 2 -19.47 19.66 -20.57
N LYS A 3 -20.01 18.44 -20.55
CA LYS A 3 -19.23 17.19 -20.35
C LYS A 3 -18.30 17.01 -21.54
N THR A 4 -16.99 16.92 -21.30
CA THR A 4 -16.01 16.68 -22.36
C THR A 4 -16.14 15.24 -22.88
N PRO A 5 -15.78 14.93 -24.14
CA PRO A 5 -15.82 13.55 -24.67
C PRO A 5 -14.92 12.60 -23.87
N ILE A 6 -13.86 13.13 -23.26
CA ILE A 6 -12.95 12.43 -22.34
C ILE A 6 -13.69 11.96 -21.08
N ASP A 7 -14.57 12.79 -20.50
CA ASP A 7 -15.40 12.40 -19.35
C ASP A 7 -16.35 11.22 -19.65
N ARG A 8 -16.70 11.00 -20.93
CA ARG A 8 -17.62 9.93 -21.32
C ARG A 8 -16.94 8.57 -21.39
N VAL A 9 -15.66 8.55 -21.76
CA VAL A 9 -14.83 7.33 -21.82
C VAL A 9 -14.29 6.97 -20.43
N ILE A 10 -13.96 7.98 -19.62
CA ILE A 10 -13.40 7.76 -18.28
C ILE A 10 -14.48 7.37 -17.27
N LYS A 11 -15.72 7.84 -17.40
CA LYS A 11 -16.81 7.52 -16.46
C LYS A 11 -17.09 6.04 -16.18
N PRO A 12 -17.18 5.15 -17.18
CA PRO A 12 -17.39 3.73 -16.90
C PRO A 12 -16.17 3.11 -16.19
N VAL A 13 -14.95 3.52 -16.56
CA VAL A 13 -13.71 3.09 -15.91
C VAL A 13 -13.64 3.59 -14.47
N SER A 14 -13.96 4.86 -14.23
CA SER A 14 -13.98 5.44 -12.89
C SER A 14 -15.07 4.83 -12.01
N LYS A 15 -16.21 4.43 -12.60
CA LYS A 15 -17.29 3.76 -11.88
C LYS A 15 -16.94 2.30 -11.52
N LEU A 16 -16.12 1.63 -12.35
CA LEU A 16 -15.54 0.32 -12.02
C LEU A 16 -14.52 0.44 -10.88
N PHE A 17 -13.67 1.46 -10.88
CA PHE A 17 -12.72 1.71 -9.78
C PHE A 17 -13.38 2.24 -8.49
N GLN A 18 -14.63 2.70 -8.54
CA GLN A 18 -15.38 3.15 -7.36
C GLN A 18 -15.99 2.02 -6.55
N GLN A 19 -15.94 0.77 -7.03
CA GLN A 19 -16.41 -0.39 -6.31
C GLN A 19 -15.21 -1.12 -5.69
N GLU A 20 -15.14 -1.18 -4.35
CA GLU A 20 -14.10 -1.93 -3.60
C GLU A 20 -13.97 -3.41 -4.02
N TYR A 21 -15.02 -3.94 -4.63
CA TYR A 21 -15.13 -5.31 -5.14
C TYR A 21 -14.29 -5.55 -6.39
N THR A 22 -14.12 -4.52 -7.22
CA THR A 22 -13.50 -4.66 -8.54
C THR A 22 -11.99 -4.85 -8.43
N SER A 23 -11.35 -4.24 -7.42
CA SER A 23 -9.91 -4.41 -7.18
C SER A 23 -9.58 -5.85 -6.78
N GLY A 24 -10.35 -6.43 -5.85
CA GLY A 24 -10.14 -7.82 -5.39
C GLY A 24 -10.32 -8.85 -6.49
N ILE A 25 -11.40 -8.72 -7.28
CA ILE A 25 -11.66 -9.62 -8.42
C ILE A 25 -10.56 -9.47 -9.48
N SER A 26 -10.16 -8.23 -9.80
CA SER A 26 -9.09 -7.99 -10.77
C SER A 26 -7.77 -8.62 -10.32
N LEU A 27 -7.40 -8.48 -9.05
CA LEU A 27 -6.19 -9.09 -8.49
C LEU A 27 -6.24 -10.61 -8.58
N PHE A 28 -7.37 -11.22 -8.21
CA PHE A 28 -7.57 -12.66 -8.34
C PHE A 28 -7.45 -13.14 -9.79
N LEU A 29 -8.06 -12.44 -10.74
CA LEU A 29 -7.95 -12.76 -12.17
C LEU A 29 -6.51 -12.64 -12.67
N CYS A 30 -5.76 -11.63 -12.23
CA CYS A 30 -4.34 -11.49 -12.56
C CYS A 30 -3.51 -12.68 -12.04
N VAL A 31 -3.75 -13.12 -10.80
CA VAL A 31 -3.08 -14.30 -10.21
C VAL A 31 -3.40 -15.55 -11.01
N VAL A 32 -4.68 -15.80 -11.30
CA VAL A 32 -5.12 -16.96 -12.10
C VAL A 32 -4.50 -16.92 -13.50
N ALA A 33 -4.51 -15.76 -14.16
CA ALA A 33 -3.89 -15.60 -15.48
C ALA A 33 -2.39 -15.86 -15.45
N ALA A 34 -1.67 -15.38 -14.42
CA ALA A 34 -0.25 -15.63 -14.24
C ALA A 34 0.05 -17.12 -14.03
N LEU A 35 -0.75 -17.81 -13.21
CA LEU A 35 -0.65 -19.25 -12.97
C LEU A 35 -0.92 -20.06 -14.23
N ILE A 36 -1.94 -19.70 -15.01
CA ILE A 36 -2.23 -20.35 -16.29
C ILE A 36 -1.06 -20.14 -17.25
N TRP A 37 -0.54 -18.92 -17.38
CA TRP A 37 0.54 -18.61 -18.30
C TRP A 37 1.82 -19.38 -17.95
N VAL A 38 2.25 -19.38 -16.69
CA VAL A 38 3.49 -20.06 -16.28
C VAL A 38 3.42 -21.59 -16.42
N ASN A 39 2.24 -22.18 -16.22
CA ASN A 39 2.02 -23.63 -16.37
C ASN A 39 1.64 -24.05 -17.80
N SER A 40 1.44 -23.10 -18.72
CA SER A 40 1.11 -23.39 -20.12
C SER A 40 2.34 -23.79 -20.95
N PRO A 41 2.16 -24.35 -22.15
CA PRO A 41 3.25 -24.58 -23.11
C PRO A 41 4.06 -23.32 -23.46
N TRP A 42 3.51 -22.12 -23.22
CA TRP A 42 4.18 -20.81 -23.39
C TRP A 42 4.84 -20.28 -22.11
N GLY A 43 5.10 -21.14 -21.12
CA GLY A 43 5.80 -20.75 -19.89
C GLY A 43 7.26 -20.31 -20.12
N LYS A 44 7.94 -20.79 -21.16
CA LYS A 44 9.33 -20.36 -21.48
C LYS A 44 9.42 -18.85 -21.75
N PRO A 45 8.57 -18.26 -22.63
CA PRO A 45 8.45 -16.81 -22.77
C PRO A 45 8.22 -16.05 -21.47
N TYR A 46 7.38 -16.58 -20.57
CA TYR A 46 7.09 -15.92 -19.28
C TYR A 46 8.37 -15.67 -18.48
N TYR A 47 9.20 -16.71 -18.29
CA TYR A 47 10.47 -16.54 -17.58
C TYR A 47 11.45 -15.63 -18.30
N HIS A 48 11.43 -15.60 -19.64
CA HIS A 48 12.29 -14.72 -20.41
C HIS A 48 11.93 -13.25 -20.19
N VAL A 49 10.64 -12.90 -20.20
CA VAL A 49 10.16 -11.53 -19.98
C VAL A 49 10.65 -10.98 -18.64
N TRP A 50 10.51 -11.75 -17.55
CA TRP A 50 10.92 -11.31 -16.21
C TRP A 50 12.44 -11.24 -15.99
N LYS A 51 13.22 -11.90 -16.87
CA LYS A 51 14.68 -11.89 -16.87
C LYS A 51 15.28 -10.84 -17.81
N ILE A 52 14.47 -10.06 -18.54
CA ILE A 52 14.97 -8.97 -19.37
C ILE A 52 15.72 -7.97 -18.46
N SER A 53 17.01 -7.80 -18.69
CA SER A 53 17.84 -6.83 -17.98
C SER A 53 17.57 -5.43 -18.48
N LEU A 54 17.21 -4.52 -17.57
CA LEU A 54 17.12 -3.09 -17.82
C LEU A 54 18.31 -2.43 -17.14
N SER A 55 19.24 -1.96 -17.97
CA SER A 55 20.39 -1.17 -17.53
C SER A 55 20.17 0.30 -17.80
N VAL A 56 20.25 1.11 -16.74
CA VAL A 56 20.28 2.57 -16.84
C VAL A 56 21.63 3.01 -16.32
N GLY A 57 22.39 3.72 -17.14
CA GLY A 57 23.73 4.16 -16.79
C GLY A 57 23.94 5.64 -17.09
N PHE A 58 24.64 6.33 -16.20
CA PHE A 58 25.08 7.71 -16.42
C PHE A 58 26.55 7.84 -15.98
N ASN A 59 27.39 8.32 -16.90
CA ASN A 59 28.80 8.65 -16.65
C ASN A 59 29.61 7.54 -15.93
N GLY A 60 29.55 6.30 -16.42
CA GLY A 60 30.35 5.17 -15.93
C GLY A 60 29.75 4.38 -14.77
N SER A 61 28.67 4.85 -14.13
CA SER A 61 27.89 4.05 -13.20
C SER A 61 26.74 3.37 -13.95
N THR A 62 26.75 2.05 -14.03
CA THR A 62 25.68 1.24 -14.63
C THR A 62 24.84 0.59 -13.54
N PHE A 63 23.53 0.85 -13.57
CA PHE A 63 22.57 0.16 -12.72
C PHE A 63 21.84 -0.88 -13.57
N ASP A 64 22.34 -2.11 -13.54
CA ASP A 64 21.74 -3.25 -14.22
C ASP A 64 20.92 -4.08 -13.24
N ARG A 65 19.61 -4.16 -13.48
CA ARG A 65 18.69 -5.00 -12.72
C ARG A 65 17.71 -5.66 -13.67
N PRO A 66 17.30 -6.90 -13.41
CA PRO A 66 16.26 -7.56 -14.19
C PRO A 66 14.91 -6.85 -14.00
N LEU A 67 14.05 -6.94 -15.02
CA LEU A 67 12.76 -6.25 -15.10
C LEU A 67 11.88 -6.49 -13.86
N HIS A 68 11.88 -7.71 -13.31
CA HIS A 68 11.07 -8.01 -12.12
C HIS A 68 11.48 -7.19 -10.88
N VAL A 69 12.77 -6.88 -10.72
CA VAL A 69 13.25 -6.07 -9.58
C VAL A 69 12.79 -4.62 -9.75
N TRP A 70 12.91 -4.06 -10.96
CA TRP A 70 12.42 -2.70 -11.25
C TRP A 70 10.92 -2.55 -10.97
N ILE A 71 10.13 -3.52 -11.43
CA ILE A 71 8.67 -3.50 -11.24
C ILE A 71 8.33 -3.68 -9.76
N ASN A 72 8.98 -4.62 -9.07
CA ASN A 72 8.73 -4.86 -7.65
C ASN A 72 9.07 -3.62 -6.82
N ASP A 73 10.28 -3.07 -6.97
CA ASP A 73 10.72 -1.90 -6.21
C ASP A 73 9.84 -0.67 -6.50
N GLY A 74 9.44 -0.46 -7.77
CA GLY A 74 8.59 0.65 -8.16
C GLY A 74 7.15 0.53 -7.66
N LEU A 75 6.49 -0.61 -7.88
CA LEU A 75 5.12 -0.83 -7.42
C LEU A 75 5.03 -0.90 -5.90
N MET A 76 6.02 -1.52 -5.24
CA MET A 76 6.09 -1.59 -3.79
C MET A 76 6.32 -0.21 -3.15
N ALA A 77 7.11 0.67 -3.79
CA ALA A 77 7.24 2.05 -3.33
C ALA A 77 5.89 2.81 -3.39
N ILE A 78 5.12 2.64 -4.47
CA ILE A 78 3.78 3.23 -4.59
C ILE A 78 2.84 2.63 -3.55
N PHE A 79 2.88 1.31 -3.35
CA PHE A 79 2.05 0.60 -2.38
C PHE A 79 2.29 1.06 -0.94
N ILE A 80 3.55 1.09 -0.51
CA ILE A 80 3.93 1.57 0.83
C ILE A 80 3.57 3.04 1.02
N PHE A 81 3.68 3.86 -0.02
CA PHE A 81 3.24 5.26 0.04
C PHE A 81 1.74 5.38 0.29
N VAL A 82 0.91 4.61 -0.44
CA VAL A 82 -0.55 4.59 -0.23
C VAL A 82 -0.90 4.08 1.17
N ILE A 83 -0.23 3.03 1.64
CA ILE A 83 -0.43 2.53 3.02
C ILE A 83 -0.02 3.57 4.05
N GLY A 84 1.10 4.28 3.86
CA GLY A 84 1.51 5.35 4.77
C GLY A 84 0.47 6.46 4.87
N LEU A 85 -0.16 6.81 3.74
CA LEU A 85 -1.27 7.76 3.70
C LEU A 85 -2.56 7.23 4.36
N GLU A 86 -2.77 5.92 4.36
CA GLU A 86 -3.90 5.27 5.00
C GLU A 86 -3.69 5.14 6.52
N LEU A 87 -2.46 4.81 6.93
CA LEU A 87 -2.02 4.80 8.31
C LEU A 87 -2.24 6.15 8.99
N GLU A 88 -1.83 7.25 8.35
CA GLU A 88 -2.08 8.60 8.90
C GLU A 88 -3.58 8.89 9.08
N ARG A 89 -4.41 8.48 8.11
CA ARG A 89 -5.87 8.64 8.22
C ARG A 89 -6.41 7.90 9.44
N GLU A 90 -5.99 6.66 9.65
CA GLU A 90 -6.40 5.84 10.79
C GLU A 90 -5.92 6.40 12.13
N PHE A 91 -4.71 6.98 12.18
CA PHE A 91 -4.21 7.68 13.37
C PHE A 91 -4.98 8.97 13.67
N MET A 92 -5.37 9.74 12.64
CA MET A 92 -6.04 11.03 12.86
C MET A 92 -7.53 10.88 13.17
N ALA A 93 -8.23 9.97 12.49
CA ALA A 93 -9.69 9.91 12.50
C ALA A 93 -10.27 8.49 12.59
N GLY A 94 -9.42 7.46 12.63
CA GLY A 94 -9.84 6.06 12.60
C GLY A 94 -9.74 5.35 13.94
N GLU A 95 -9.69 4.03 13.90
CA GLU A 95 -9.68 3.17 15.09
C GLU A 95 -8.32 3.20 15.83
N LEU A 96 -7.27 3.67 15.15
CA LEU A 96 -5.94 3.88 15.74
C LEU A 96 -5.78 5.23 16.47
N SER A 97 -6.77 6.12 16.39
CA SER A 97 -6.71 7.45 17.02
C SER A 97 -6.72 7.45 18.55
N ASN A 98 -7.32 6.43 19.16
CA ASN A 98 -7.40 6.30 20.62
C ASN A 98 -6.70 5.01 21.06
N VAL A 99 -5.78 5.12 22.01
CA VAL A 99 -5.01 3.99 22.55
C VAL A 99 -5.91 2.83 22.97
N LYS A 100 -7.09 3.10 23.55
CA LYS A 100 -8.04 2.05 23.96
C LYS A 100 -8.65 1.30 22.78
N LYS A 101 -8.90 1.99 21.67
CA LYS A 101 -9.44 1.39 20.44
C LYS A 101 -8.35 0.68 19.65
N ALA A 102 -7.17 1.30 19.56
CA ALA A 102 -5.98 0.78 18.89
C ALA A 102 -5.43 -0.50 19.53
N ALA A 103 -5.61 -0.68 20.84
CA ALA A 103 -5.08 -1.84 21.56
C ALA A 103 -5.54 -3.17 20.97
N LEU A 104 -6.82 -3.29 20.58
CA LEU A 104 -7.37 -4.54 20.06
C LEU A 104 -6.78 -4.90 18.68
N PRO A 105 -6.81 -4.02 17.65
CA PRO A 105 -6.13 -4.28 16.39
C PRO A 105 -4.64 -4.53 16.57
N MET A 106 -3.94 -3.73 17.37
CA MET A 106 -2.48 -3.88 17.55
C MET A 106 -2.09 -5.24 18.14
N VAL A 107 -2.79 -5.70 19.19
CA VAL A 107 -2.53 -7.02 19.78
C VAL A 107 -2.88 -8.14 18.80
N ALA A 108 -4.00 -8.00 18.08
CA ALA A 108 -4.40 -8.97 17.07
C ALA A 108 -3.39 -9.06 15.92
N THR A 109 -2.88 -7.93 15.43
CA THR A 109 -1.83 -7.87 14.42
C THR A 109 -0.54 -8.50 14.92
N LEU A 110 -0.06 -8.14 16.13
CA LEU A 110 1.14 -8.74 16.70
C LEU A 110 1.03 -10.27 16.83
N GLY A 111 -0.11 -10.77 17.27
CA GLY A 111 -0.38 -12.21 17.29
C GLY A 111 -0.41 -12.83 15.89
N GLY A 112 -1.10 -12.17 14.95
CA GLY A 112 -1.20 -12.56 13.55
C GLY A 112 0.15 -12.61 12.83
N MET A 113 1.11 -11.78 13.23
CA MET A 113 2.46 -11.78 12.70
C MET A 113 3.37 -12.81 13.36
N LEU A 114 3.39 -12.83 14.71
CA LEU A 114 4.33 -13.64 15.48
C LEU A 114 4.04 -15.13 15.37
N VAL A 115 2.76 -15.54 15.34
CA VAL A 115 2.38 -16.95 15.33
C VAL A 115 2.81 -17.65 14.03
N PRO A 116 2.48 -17.15 12.82
CA PRO A 116 2.94 -17.78 11.57
C PRO A 116 4.45 -17.77 11.42
N ALA A 117 5.11 -16.67 11.81
CA ALA A 117 6.57 -16.55 11.82
C ALA A 117 7.24 -17.62 12.71
N ALA A 118 6.75 -17.77 13.95
CA ALA A 118 7.27 -18.74 14.90
C ALA A 118 7.05 -20.18 14.42
N ILE A 119 5.87 -20.47 13.86
CA ILE A 119 5.58 -21.78 13.26
C ILE A 119 6.58 -22.07 12.14
N TYR A 120 6.73 -21.17 11.18
CA TYR A 120 7.67 -21.35 10.06
C TYR A 120 9.11 -21.57 10.55
N PHE A 121 9.55 -20.76 11.50
CA PHE A 121 10.90 -20.88 12.07
C PHE A 121 11.10 -22.23 12.77
N ALA A 122 10.13 -22.68 13.58
CA ALA A 122 10.21 -23.95 14.27
C ALA A 122 10.35 -25.15 13.30
N PHE A 123 9.63 -25.12 12.18
CA PHE A 123 9.71 -26.17 11.17
C PHE A 123 10.98 -26.11 10.30
N ASN A 124 11.54 -24.91 10.08
CA ASN A 124 12.70 -24.72 9.21
C ASN A 124 14.02 -24.51 9.99
N ALA A 125 13.99 -24.63 11.32
CA ALA A 125 15.16 -24.44 12.18
C ALA A 125 16.30 -25.38 11.75
N GLY A 126 17.48 -24.81 11.52
CA GLY A 126 18.66 -25.56 11.08
C GLY A 126 18.78 -25.78 9.57
N THR A 127 17.84 -25.27 8.77
CA THR A 127 17.95 -25.25 7.29
C THR A 127 18.39 -23.87 6.78
N GLU A 128 18.90 -23.81 5.55
CA GLU A 128 19.23 -22.54 4.89
C GLU A 128 18.00 -21.63 4.70
N SER A 129 16.79 -22.21 4.71
CA SER A 129 15.53 -21.48 4.57
C SER A 129 15.02 -20.87 5.89
N ALA A 130 15.67 -21.11 7.03
CA ALA A 130 15.27 -20.54 8.32
C ALA A 130 15.19 -18.99 8.30
N GLY A 131 16.00 -18.35 7.46
CA GLY A 131 15.97 -16.90 7.24
C GLY A 131 14.70 -16.39 6.56
N GLY A 132 13.79 -17.25 6.09
CA GLY A 132 12.52 -16.89 5.42
C GLY A 132 11.33 -16.69 6.37
N TRP A 133 11.54 -16.59 7.68
CA TRP A 133 10.46 -16.52 8.68
C TRP A 133 9.53 -15.31 8.54
N GLY A 134 9.96 -14.24 7.88
CA GLY A 134 9.12 -13.06 7.59
C GLY A 134 8.16 -13.24 6.40
N ILE A 135 8.31 -14.31 5.60
CA ILE A 135 7.43 -14.59 4.45
C ILE A 135 5.97 -14.86 4.86
N PRO A 136 5.67 -15.76 5.81
CA PRO A 136 4.29 -16.11 6.19
C PRO A 136 3.56 -15.04 7.01
N MET A 137 4.26 -13.95 7.35
CA MET A 137 3.73 -12.85 8.16
C MET A 137 2.95 -11.83 7.32
N ALA A 138 3.24 -11.71 6.02
CA ALA A 138 2.64 -10.68 5.18
C ALA A 138 1.19 -11.01 4.78
N THR A 139 0.27 -10.06 4.99
CA THR A 139 -1.13 -10.17 4.59
C THR A 139 -1.44 -9.26 3.40
N ASP A 140 -2.10 -9.77 2.35
CA ASP A 140 -2.56 -8.93 1.23
C ASP A 140 -3.92 -8.29 1.55
N ILE A 141 -3.90 -7.01 1.94
CA ILE A 141 -5.11 -6.23 2.26
C ILE A 141 -6.09 -6.13 1.09
N ALA A 142 -5.60 -6.02 -0.16
CA ALA A 142 -6.46 -5.84 -1.33
C ALA A 142 -7.26 -7.11 -1.61
N PHE A 143 -6.65 -8.27 -1.40
CA PHE A 143 -7.33 -9.55 -1.50
C PHE A 143 -8.37 -9.75 -0.38
N VAL A 144 -8.00 -9.46 0.87
CA VAL A 144 -8.90 -9.58 2.03
C VAL A 144 -10.11 -8.66 1.89
N LEU A 145 -9.91 -7.37 1.61
CA LEU A 145 -11.01 -6.42 1.39
C LEU A 145 -11.86 -6.80 0.17
N GLY A 146 -11.22 -7.31 -0.88
CA GLY A 146 -11.89 -7.90 -2.05
C GLY A 146 -12.87 -9.00 -1.67
N LEU A 147 -12.45 -9.98 -0.87
CA LEU A 147 -13.31 -11.07 -0.41
C LEU A 147 -14.40 -10.61 0.58
N LEU A 148 -14.08 -9.67 1.48
CA LEU A 148 -15.04 -9.10 2.42
C LEU A 148 -16.13 -8.32 1.71
N SER A 149 -15.77 -7.64 0.63
CA SER A 149 -16.74 -6.96 -0.22
C SER A 149 -17.70 -8.00 -0.80
N LEU A 150 -17.20 -9.05 -1.48
CA LEU A 150 -18.00 -10.12 -2.10
C LEU A 150 -18.95 -10.83 -1.11
N SER A 151 -18.55 -10.93 0.16
CA SER A 151 -19.35 -11.49 1.25
C SER A 151 -20.59 -10.66 1.60
N GLY A 152 -20.78 -9.50 0.98
CA GLY A 152 -22.07 -8.81 0.90
C GLY A 152 -22.59 -8.31 2.26
N ARG A 153 -23.90 -8.52 2.48
CA ARG A 153 -24.67 -8.03 3.65
C ARG A 153 -24.45 -8.84 4.92
N TYR A 154 -23.73 -9.96 4.85
CA TYR A 154 -23.55 -10.88 5.98
C TYR A 154 -22.52 -10.42 7.01
N ILE A 155 -21.65 -9.47 6.63
CA ILE A 155 -20.58 -8.97 7.51
C ILE A 155 -20.96 -7.58 8.05
N PRO A 156 -21.06 -7.41 9.39
CA PRO A 156 -21.34 -6.12 10.00
C PRO A 156 -20.29 -5.07 9.61
N SER A 157 -20.71 -3.81 9.47
CA SER A 157 -19.81 -2.71 9.09
C SER A 157 -18.64 -2.53 10.08
N PHE A 158 -18.85 -2.85 11.35
CA PHE A 158 -17.78 -2.83 12.37
C PHE A 158 -16.63 -3.79 12.05
N VAL A 159 -16.91 -5.00 11.54
CA VAL A 159 -15.88 -5.99 11.20
C VAL A 159 -15.03 -5.51 10.03
N LYS A 160 -15.64 -4.82 9.06
CA LYS A 160 -14.91 -4.25 7.91
C LYS A 160 -13.92 -3.17 8.36
N ILE A 161 -14.34 -2.29 9.26
CA ILE A 161 -13.50 -1.24 9.83
C ILE A 161 -12.37 -1.87 10.67
N PHE A 162 -12.70 -2.85 11.52
CA PHE A 162 -11.72 -3.57 12.33
C PHE A 162 -10.66 -4.28 11.48
N LEU A 163 -11.08 -5.03 10.45
CA LEU A 163 -10.17 -5.75 9.56
C LEU A 163 -9.32 -4.80 8.71
N SER A 164 -9.87 -3.66 8.29
CA SER A 164 -9.08 -2.61 7.63
C SER A 164 -7.99 -2.06 8.56
N ALA A 165 -8.31 -1.78 9.82
CA ALA A 165 -7.33 -1.29 10.79
C ALA A 165 -6.26 -2.35 11.12
N LEU A 166 -6.68 -3.61 11.27
CA LEU A 166 -5.80 -4.77 11.48
C LEU A 166 -4.80 -4.92 10.32
N ALA A 167 -5.29 -4.86 9.07
CA ALA A 167 -4.47 -5.04 7.88
C ALA A 167 -3.47 -3.90 7.68
N VAL A 168 -3.89 -2.64 7.89
CA VAL A 168 -2.98 -1.49 7.81
C VAL A 168 -1.88 -1.57 8.89
N ALA A 169 -2.23 -2.01 10.11
CA ALA A 169 -1.24 -2.21 11.17
C ALA A 169 -0.26 -3.35 10.82
N ASP A 170 -0.76 -4.44 10.21
CA ASP A 170 0.04 -5.58 9.75
C ASP A 170 1.06 -5.19 8.68
N ASP A 171 0.62 -4.43 7.66
CA ASP A 171 1.49 -3.94 6.59
C ASP A 171 2.66 -3.10 7.12
N VAL A 172 2.39 -2.19 8.07
CA VAL A 172 3.42 -1.37 8.72
C VAL A 172 4.37 -2.24 9.53
N GLY A 173 3.83 -3.20 10.27
CA GLY A 173 4.62 -4.18 11.02
C GLY A 173 5.53 -4.98 10.09
N ALA A 174 5.00 -5.48 8.98
CA ALA A 174 5.73 -6.28 8.01
C ALA A 174 6.87 -5.49 7.35
N VAL A 175 6.60 -4.25 6.92
CA VAL A 175 7.63 -3.35 6.37
C VAL A 175 8.73 -3.08 7.41
N LEU A 176 8.37 -2.87 8.68
CA LEU A 176 9.35 -2.63 9.75
C LEU A 176 10.23 -3.87 10.01
N VAL A 177 9.64 -5.06 10.03
CA VAL A 177 10.38 -6.32 10.16
C VAL A 177 11.31 -6.54 8.96
N ILE A 178 10.84 -6.33 7.73
CA ILE A 178 11.67 -6.44 6.52
C ILE A 178 12.83 -5.44 6.59
N ALA A 179 12.56 -4.19 6.97
CA ALA A 179 13.58 -3.15 7.07
C ALA A 179 14.66 -3.47 8.12
N LEU A 180 14.28 -4.04 9.28
CA LEU A 180 15.23 -4.33 10.36
C LEU A 180 15.99 -5.65 10.18
N PHE A 181 15.34 -6.70 9.67
CA PHE A 181 15.90 -8.06 9.65
C PHE A 181 16.43 -8.50 8.29
N TYR A 182 15.93 -7.93 7.18
CA TYR A 182 16.30 -8.34 5.82
C TYR A 182 17.23 -7.34 5.10
N THR A 183 17.58 -6.23 5.75
CA THR A 183 18.53 -5.26 5.19
C THR A 183 19.97 -5.72 5.42
N ALA A 184 20.52 -6.47 4.46
CA ALA A 184 21.86 -7.05 4.57
C ALA A 184 23.00 -6.00 4.55
N HIS A 185 22.84 -4.90 3.80
CA HIS A 185 23.87 -3.87 3.65
C HIS A 185 23.29 -2.46 3.58
N ILE A 186 23.29 -1.76 4.71
CA ILE A 186 22.96 -0.33 4.75
C ILE A 186 24.15 0.45 4.21
N LYS A 187 24.01 0.98 2.98
CA LYS A 187 24.94 1.98 2.46
C LYS A 187 24.62 3.33 3.10
N PHE A 188 25.42 3.74 4.08
CA PHE A 188 25.25 4.99 4.83
C PHE A 188 25.10 6.23 3.93
N GLY A 189 25.71 6.25 2.74
CA GLY A 189 25.54 7.33 1.77
C GLY A 189 24.10 7.52 1.31
N TYR A 190 23.39 6.43 0.98
CA TYR A 190 21.97 6.52 0.61
C TYR A 190 21.08 6.85 1.81
N LEU A 191 21.43 6.36 3.01
CA LEU A 191 20.73 6.71 4.23
C LEU A 191 20.83 8.22 4.53
N ALA A 192 22.02 8.80 4.36
CA ALA A 192 22.24 10.24 4.55
C ALA A 192 21.46 11.09 3.55
N ILE A 193 21.41 10.68 2.27
CA ILE A 193 20.58 11.35 1.25
C ILE A 193 19.10 11.26 1.62
N GLY A 194 18.62 10.08 2.02
CA GLY A 194 17.24 9.89 2.46
C GLY A 194 16.88 10.74 3.68
N ALA A 195 17.75 10.76 4.70
CA ALA A 195 17.59 11.60 5.87
C ALA A 195 17.60 13.10 5.52
N GLY A 196 18.48 13.53 4.62
CA GLY A 196 18.53 14.91 4.13
C GLY A 196 17.26 15.32 3.41
N LEU A 197 16.72 14.45 2.55
CA LEU A 197 15.42 14.67 1.89
C LEU A 197 14.28 14.74 2.90
N LEU A 198 14.26 13.86 3.90
CA LEU A 198 13.26 13.88 4.96
C LEU A 198 13.33 15.18 5.76
N VAL A 199 14.52 15.61 6.15
CA VAL A 199 14.73 16.90 6.84
C VAL A 199 14.29 18.07 5.97
N LEU A 200 14.53 18.02 4.66
CA LEU A 200 14.06 19.07 3.74
C LEU A 200 12.53 19.09 3.63
N LEU A 201 11.89 17.92 3.57
CA LEU A 201 10.43 17.80 3.52
C LEU A 201 9.78 18.28 4.83
N VAL A 202 10.31 17.85 5.97
CA VAL A 202 9.84 18.27 7.30
C VAL A 202 10.15 19.75 7.56
N GLY A 203 11.33 20.22 7.18
CA GLY A 203 11.70 21.63 7.25
C GLY A 203 10.76 22.49 6.40
N GLY A 204 10.46 22.05 5.17
CA GLY A 204 9.50 22.71 4.29
C GLY A 204 8.06 22.72 4.83
N SER A 205 7.65 21.68 5.56
CA SER A 205 6.32 21.65 6.20
C SER A 205 6.26 22.56 7.43
N LEU A 206 7.33 22.63 8.23
CA LEU A 206 7.44 23.48 9.42
C LEU A 206 7.58 24.98 9.10
N ILE A 207 8.28 25.33 8.01
CA ILE A 207 8.44 26.71 7.54
C ILE A 207 7.11 27.26 6.97
N GLY A 208 6.06 26.43 6.87
CA GLY A 208 4.74 26.89 6.44
C GLY A 208 4.75 27.33 4.98
N MET A 209 5.49 26.61 4.12
CA MET A 209 5.57 26.86 2.68
C MET A 209 4.25 26.46 1.98
N CYS A 210 3.19 27.15 2.35
CA CYS A 210 1.88 27.17 1.74
C CYS A 210 1.64 28.60 1.24
N ARG A 211 2.47 29.06 0.29
CA ARG A 211 2.11 30.20 -0.57
C ARG A 211 1.77 29.67 -1.96
N SER A 212 0.60 29.06 -2.06
CA SER A 212 -0.13 29.07 -3.33
C SER A 212 -0.99 30.34 -3.34
N PRO A 213 -0.88 31.23 -4.33
CA PRO A 213 -1.69 32.45 -4.40
C PRO A 213 -3.16 32.19 -4.80
N PHE A 214 -3.61 30.93 -4.86
CA PHE A 214 -4.87 30.55 -5.53
C PHE A 214 -5.96 29.95 -4.62
N LEU A 215 -5.79 29.88 -3.30
CA LEU A 215 -6.87 29.36 -2.42
C LEU A 215 -7.16 30.28 -1.22
N PRO A 216 -8.45 30.59 -0.95
CA PRO A 216 -8.86 31.39 0.20
C PRO A 216 -8.58 30.67 1.52
N ALA A 217 -8.33 31.50 2.52
CA ALA A 217 -7.66 31.18 3.76
C ALA A 217 -8.59 30.57 4.80
N ASP A 218 -8.49 29.25 4.97
CA ASP A 218 -9.04 28.55 6.12
C ASP A 218 -7.86 28.02 6.95
N ARG A 219 -7.65 28.63 8.13
CA ARG A 219 -6.55 28.36 9.05
C ARG A 219 -6.57 26.90 9.53
N HIS A 220 -5.73 26.06 8.95
CA HIS A 220 -4.93 25.03 9.61
C HIS A 220 -3.81 24.65 8.64
N CYS A 221 -2.76 25.48 8.64
CA CYS A 221 -1.71 25.49 7.64
C CYS A 221 -0.47 24.79 8.18
N GLY A 222 -0.23 23.56 7.70
CA GLY A 222 0.96 22.80 8.02
C GLY A 222 0.94 21.44 7.35
N MET A 223 0.86 21.41 6.00
CA MET A 223 0.95 20.17 5.20
C MET A 223 0.85 20.51 3.68
N GLY A 224 1.86 21.13 3.09
CA GLY A 224 1.82 21.58 1.67
C GLY A 224 1.81 20.44 0.64
N VAL A 225 2.57 19.36 0.89
CA VAL A 225 2.52 18.14 0.05
C VAL A 225 1.29 17.29 0.40
N PHE A 226 0.89 17.32 1.66
CA PHE A 226 -0.20 16.51 2.18
C PHE A 226 -1.59 17.09 1.91
N THR A 227 -1.74 18.39 1.69
CA THR A 227 -3.03 19.02 1.31
C THR A 227 -3.40 18.71 -0.13
N ILE A 228 -2.41 18.56 -1.04
CA ILE A 228 -2.63 18.04 -2.39
C ILE A 228 -3.13 16.59 -2.33
N LEU A 229 -2.59 15.78 -1.42
CA LEU A 229 -2.98 14.38 -1.20
C LEU A 229 -4.33 14.24 -0.47
N ARG A 230 -4.64 15.12 0.48
CA ARG A 230 -5.92 15.19 1.20
C ARG A 230 -7.07 15.56 0.26
N ARG A 231 -6.84 16.49 -0.67
CA ARG A 231 -7.83 16.89 -1.68
C ARG A 231 -8.02 15.86 -2.80
N SER A 232 -6.96 15.11 -3.15
CA SER A 232 -7.11 13.94 -4.03
C SER A 232 -8.09 12.92 -3.42
N ARG A 233 -8.01 12.69 -2.10
CA ARG A 233 -8.89 11.74 -1.39
C ARG A 233 -10.31 12.25 -1.12
N ASP A 234 -10.55 13.55 -0.92
CA ASP A 234 -11.92 14.10 -0.79
C ASP A 234 -12.80 13.79 -2.03
N HIS A 235 -12.19 13.67 -3.22
CA HIS A 235 -12.89 13.25 -4.43
C HIS A 235 -13.19 11.74 -4.46
N TYR A 236 -12.34 10.88 -3.88
CA TYR A 236 -12.57 9.43 -3.77
C TYR A 236 -13.51 9.07 -2.61
N THR A 237 -13.39 9.73 -1.45
CA THR A 237 -14.25 9.49 -0.27
C THR A 237 -15.66 10.02 -0.45
N ARG A 238 -15.88 11.13 -1.18
CA ARG A 238 -17.25 11.53 -1.57
C ARG A 238 -17.89 10.51 -2.52
N ALA A 239 -17.11 9.85 -3.38
CA ALA A 239 -17.65 8.77 -4.21
C ALA A 239 -18.04 7.53 -3.38
N PHE A 240 -17.35 7.27 -2.25
CA PHE A 240 -17.64 6.15 -1.35
C PHE A 240 -18.78 6.44 -0.36
N CYS A 241 -18.87 7.66 0.18
CA CYS A 241 -19.95 8.07 1.09
C CYS A 241 -21.31 8.30 0.41
N ILE A 242 -21.38 8.52 -0.91
CA ILE A 242 -22.66 8.68 -1.63
C ILE A 242 -23.43 7.34 -1.74
N CYS A 243 -22.82 6.20 -1.41
CA CYS A 243 -23.48 4.89 -1.41
C CYS A 243 -24.13 4.47 -0.08
N TYR A 244 -24.18 5.35 0.93
CA TYR A 244 -24.97 5.13 2.15
C TYR A 244 -26.11 6.16 2.24
N PRO A 245 -27.37 5.80 1.92
CA PRO A 245 -28.48 6.53 2.47
C PRO A 245 -28.56 6.15 3.95
N GLY A 246 -28.12 7.07 4.81
CA GLY A 246 -28.51 7.02 6.22
C GLY A 246 -30.03 7.25 6.32
N PRO A 247 -30.72 6.60 7.27
CA PRO A 247 -32.13 6.87 7.51
C PRO A 247 -32.26 8.27 8.11
N ASP A 248 -32.88 9.17 7.33
CA ASP A 248 -33.95 10.10 7.72
C ASP A 248 -34.58 10.66 6.43
#